data_AF-A0A437KVW7-F1
#
_entry.id   AF-A0A437KVW7-F1
#
_cell.length_a   1.000
_cell.length_b   1.000
_cell.length_c   1.000
_cell.angle_alpha   90.00
_cell.angle_beta   90.00
_cell.angle_gamma   90.00
#
_symmetry.space_group_name_H-M   'P 1'
#
loop_
_entity.id
_entity.type
_entity.pdbx_description
1 polymer ?
#
loop_
_entity_poly.entity_id
_entity_poly.type
_entity_poly.pdbx_seq_one_letter_code
_entity_poly.pdbx_strand_id
1 'polypeptide(L)'
;MKNISIIFLLLFLSCSKKESVNNDWREINTKDSIPKQLNNVLLSINGNLKIANPNEDFEATDNIGNENLPIRQLKLLAVKNNEWRLSYIQGGIGTSYFLIECTIKNDSLYNLKIANSLLDLDNNDSISKFIKQGKIEYKRLEKSER
;
A
#
# COMPACT_ATOMS: atom_id res chain seq x y z
N MET A 1 50.14 44.58 14.23
CA MET A 1 49.90 43.93 12.92
C MET A 1 48.93 42.79 13.16
N LYS A 2 47.74 42.84 12.54
CA LYS A 2 46.63 41.91 12.74
C LYS A 2 46.91 40.60 11.99
N ASN A 3 47.07 39.49 12.71
CA ASN A 3 47.11 38.16 12.08
C ASN A 3 45.68 37.70 11.83
N ILE A 4 45.35 37.55 10.55
CA ILE A 4 44.09 37.06 10.04
C ILE A 4 44.08 35.54 10.21
N SER A 5 43.22 35.04 11.08
CA SER A 5 43.00 33.61 11.25
C SER A 5 41.91 33.17 10.27
N ILE A 6 42.32 32.60 9.14
CA ILE A 6 41.45 31.86 8.22
C ILE A 6 41.51 30.41 8.67
N ILE A 7 40.52 29.98 9.45
CA ILE A 7 40.26 28.55 9.67
C ILE A 7 38.98 28.24 8.91
N PHE A 8 39.19 27.64 7.73
CA PHE A 8 38.20 26.96 6.92
C PHE A 8 37.58 25.84 7.77
N LEU A 9 36.43 26.11 8.41
CA LEU A 9 35.63 25.07 9.03
C LEU A 9 34.89 24.35 7.89
N LEU A 10 35.47 23.24 7.45
CA LEU A 10 34.91 22.31 6.48
C LEU A 10 33.47 21.95 6.87
N LEU A 11 32.54 22.52 6.10
CA LEU A 11 31.17 22.04 5.98
C LEU A 11 31.24 20.59 5.53
N PHE A 12 31.15 19.64 6.46
CA PHE A 12 30.70 18.29 6.15
C PHE A 12 29.22 18.39 5.79
N LEU A 13 28.96 18.87 4.56
CA LEU A 13 27.77 18.47 3.82
C LEU A 13 27.92 16.98 3.60
N SER A 14 27.56 16.19 4.62
CA SER A 14 27.16 14.80 4.42
C SER A 14 25.88 14.86 3.61
N CYS A 15 26.05 15.07 2.31
CA CYS A 15 25.03 14.87 1.31
C CYS A 15 24.82 13.36 1.32
N SER A 16 24.01 12.88 2.26
CA SER A 16 23.40 11.56 2.16
C SER A 16 22.78 11.57 0.78
N LYS A 17 23.39 10.82 -0.15
CA LYS A 17 22.75 10.52 -1.43
C LYS A 17 21.41 9.94 -1.04
N LYS A 18 20.34 10.73 -1.17
CA LYS A 18 18.99 10.21 -1.28
C LYS A 18 19.11 9.24 -2.44
N GLU A 19 19.17 7.95 -2.14
CA GLU A 19 18.84 6.93 -3.13
C GLU A 19 17.46 7.36 -3.62
N SER A 20 17.42 7.97 -4.81
CA SER A 20 16.17 8.07 -5.53
C SER A 20 15.82 6.63 -5.83
N VAL A 21 15.00 6.03 -4.97
CA VAL A 21 14.31 4.79 -5.27
C VAL A 21 13.58 5.13 -6.57
N ASN A 22 14.10 4.63 -7.69
CA ASN A 22 13.46 4.85 -8.97
C ASN A 22 12.17 4.04 -8.91
N ASN A 23 11.10 4.72 -8.50
CA ASN A 23 9.85 4.10 -8.15
C ASN A 23 9.08 3.94 -9.46
N ASP A 24 9.45 2.94 -10.26
CA ASP A 24 8.83 2.67 -11.58
C ASP A 24 7.36 2.25 -11.48
N TRP A 25 6.75 2.40 -10.31
CA TRP A 25 5.34 2.18 -10.08
C TRP A 25 4.53 3.30 -10.70
N ARG A 26 3.58 2.93 -11.55
CA ARG A 26 2.55 3.84 -12.04
C ARG A 26 1.33 3.72 -11.14
N GLU A 27 0.98 4.80 -10.46
CA GLU A 27 -0.21 4.87 -9.62
C GLU A 27 -1.46 5.10 -10.48
N ILE A 28 -2.52 4.37 -10.15
CA ILE A 28 -3.82 4.35 -10.83
C ILE A 28 -4.91 4.32 -9.76
N ASN A 29 -4.85 5.25 -8.81
CA ASN A 29 -5.61 5.25 -7.56
C ASN A 29 -7.12 5.51 -7.74
N THR A 30 -7.79 4.65 -8.50
CA THR A 30 -9.24 4.60 -8.69
C THR A 30 -9.71 3.14 -8.63
N LYS A 31 -10.84 2.91 -7.97
CA LYS A 31 -11.46 1.60 -7.83
C LYS A 31 -11.84 0.98 -9.17
N ASP A 32 -12.17 1.81 -10.17
CA ASP A 32 -12.58 1.35 -11.49
C ASP A 32 -11.41 0.75 -12.29
N SER A 33 -10.17 1.05 -11.89
CA SER A 33 -8.96 0.47 -12.50
C SER A 33 -8.49 -0.81 -11.82
N ILE A 34 -9.17 -1.29 -10.77
CA ILE A 34 -8.82 -2.55 -10.11
C ILE A 34 -9.07 -3.71 -11.09
N PRO A 35 -8.03 -4.48 -11.47
CA PRO A 35 -8.20 -5.64 -12.35
C PRO A 35 -9.18 -6.66 -11.77
N LYS A 36 -9.90 -7.35 -12.64
CA LYS A 36 -10.86 -8.41 -12.26
C LYS A 36 -10.26 -9.45 -11.30
N GLN A 37 -8.99 -9.81 -11.49
CA GLN A 37 -8.28 -10.77 -10.64
C GLN A 37 -8.14 -10.25 -9.21
N LEU A 38 -7.82 -8.95 -9.03
CA LEU A 38 -7.76 -8.33 -7.71
C LEU A 38 -9.16 -8.17 -7.09
N ASN A 39 -10.19 -7.88 -7.89
CA ASN A 39 -11.58 -7.93 -7.42
C ASN A 39 -11.94 -9.33 -6.89
N ASN A 40 -11.56 -10.40 -7.60
CA ASN A 40 -11.80 -11.76 -7.12
C ASN A 40 -11.06 -12.04 -5.80
N VAL A 41 -9.84 -11.52 -5.61
CA VAL A 41 -9.13 -11.61 -4.33
C VAL A 41 -9.89 -10.86 -3.23
N LEU A 42 -10.33 -9.63 -3.49
CA LEU A 42 -11.10 -8.83 -2.53
C LEU A 42 -12.39 -9.54 -2.08
N LEU A 43 -13.10 -10.16 -3.04
CA LEU A 43 -14.27 -10.98 -2.77
C LEU A 43 -13.94 -12.20 -1.93
N SER A 44 -12.81 -12.87 -2.18
CA SER A 44 -12.41 -14.07 -1.44
C SER A 44 -12.05 -13.81 0.03
N ILE A 45 -11.61 -12.60 0.37
CA ILE A 45 -11.17 -12.24 1.73
C ILE A 45 -12.35 -12.12 2.70
N ASN A 46 -13.46 -11.51 2.28
CA ASN A 46 -14.60 -11.26 3.19
C ASN A 46 -15.99 -11.26 2.51
N GLY A 47 -16.09 -11.70 1.24
CA GLY A 47 -17.36 -11.72 0.50
C GLY A 47 -17.86 -10.35 0.01
N ASN A 48 -17.10 -9.27 0.19
CA ASN A 48 -17.50 -7.92 -0.21
C ASN A 48 -16.56 -7.34 -1.27
N LEU A 49 -17.13 -6.71 -2.31
CA LEU A 49 -16.39 -6.00 -3.37
C LEU A 49 -16.43 -4.48 -3.23
N LYS A 50 -17.33 -3.94 -2.40
CA LYS A 50 -17.47 -2.49 -2.23
C LYS A 50 -16.19 -1.90 -1.66
N ILE A 51 -15.62 -0.95 -2.39
CA ILE A 51 -14.47 -0.15 -1.99
C ILE A 51 -14.68 1.28 -2.51
N ALA A 52 -14.46 2.28 -1.65
CA ALA A 52 -14.51 3.68 -2.01
C ALA A 52 -13.21 4.10 -2.74
N ASN A 53 -13.27 5.11 -3.61
CA ASN A 53 -12.05 5.74 -4.12
C ASN A 53 -11.27 6.42 -2.98
N PRO A 54 -10.00 6.78 -3.19
CA PRO A 54 -9.29 7.60 -2.23
C PRO A 54 -10.07 8.89 -1.94
N ASN A 55 -10.17 9.25 -0.67
CA ASN A 55 -10.88 10.43 -0.17
C ASN A 55 -12.42 10.41 -0.33
N GLU A 56 -13.02 9.36 -0.90
CA GLU A 56 -14.48 9.15 -0.84
C GLU A 56 -14.89 8.64 0.55
N ASP A 57 -16.08 9.02 1.00
CA ASP A 57 -16.63 8.53 2.26
C ASP A 57 -16.73 7.00 2.27
N PHE A 58 -16.39 6.42 3.42
CA PHE A 58 -16.48 4.99 3.69
C PHE A 58 -16.85 4.80 5.16
N GLU A 59 -17.38 3.63 5.50
CA GLU A 59 -17.72 3.28 6.86
C GLU A 59 -16.44 2.90 7.63
N ALA A 60 -15.89 3.89 8.35
CA ALA A 60 -14.62 3.74 9.06
C ALA A 60 -14.76 3.05 10.44
N THR A 61 -15.95 3.10 11.04
CA THR A 61 -16.22 2.56 12.39
C THR A 61 -17.40 1.61 12.34
N ASP A 62 -17.55 0.80 13.39
CA ASP A 62 -18.63 -0.17 13.61
C ASP A 62 -19.91 0.44 14.22
N ASN A 63 -20.00 1.77 14.34
CA ASN A 63 -21.21 2.44 14.84
C ASN A 63 -22.28 2.51 13.75
N ILE A 64 -23.50 2.03 14.05
CA ILE A 64 -24.73 2.03 13.21
C ILE A 64 -24.40 2.26 11.73
N GLY A 65 -23.99 1.17 11.06
CA GLY A 65 -23.45 1.23 9.72
C GLY A 65 -24.40 1.88 8.72
N ASN A 66 -23.87 2.82 7.95
CA ASN A 66 -24.59 3.31 6.78
C ASN A 66 -24.39 2.28 5.66
N GLU A 67 -25.37 1.41 5.45
CA GLU A 67 -25.33 0.33 4.44
C GLU A 67 -25.01 0.80 3.01
N ASN A 68 -25.15 2.10 2.75
CA ASN A 68 -24.83 2.73 1.47
C ASN A 68 -23.32 2.99 1.29
N LEU A 69 -22.54 3.04 2.37
CA LEU A 69 -21.11 3.29 2.31
C LEU A 69 -20.32 1.98 2.19
N PRO A 70 -19.23 1.95 1.40
CA PRO A 70 -18.27 0.85 1.45
C PRO A 70 -17.60 0.76 2.83
N ILE A 71 -17.29 -0.45 3.30
CA ILE A 71 -16.48 -0.66 4.52
C ILE A 71 -14.96 -0.52 4.27
N ARG A 72 -14.58 -0.32 3.00
CA ARG A 72 -13.19 -0.20 2.55
C ARG A 72 -13.02 1.11 1.78
N GLN A 73 -11.85 1.73 1.91
CA GLN A 73 -11.41 2.82 1.04
C GLN A 73 -10.07 2.48 0.42
N LEU A 74 -9.95 2.67 -0.90
CA LEU A 74 -8.72 2.48 -1.63
C LEU A 74 -7.66 3.48 -1.15
N LYS A 75 -6.48 2.99 -0.80
CA LYS A 75 -5.35 3.82 -0.37
C LYS A 75 -4.28 3.93 -1.45
N LEU A 76 -4.01 2.83 -2.15
CA LEU A 76 -3.10 2.79 -3.30
C LEU A 76 -3.55 1.71 -4.27
N LEU A 77 -3.52 2.01 -5.56
CA LEU A 77 -3.47 1.02 -6.63
C LEU A 77 -2.32 1.40 -7.55
N ALA A 78 -1.33 0.53 -7.68
CA ALA A 78 -0.17 0.79 -8.50
C ALA A 78 0.24 -0.45 -9.29
N VAL A 79 0.87 -0.22 -10.43
CA VAL A 79 1.41 -1.27 -11.30
C VAL A 79 2.84 -0.96 -11.71
N LYS A 80 3.70 -1.98 -11.67
CA LYS A 80 5.06 -1.98 -12.23
C LYS A 80 5.22 -3.21 -13.10
N ASN A 81 5.32 -3.02 -14.42
CA ASN A 81 5.25 -4.13 -15.39
C ASN A 81 3.96 -4.95 -15.22
N ASN A 82 4.07 -6.18 -14.71
CA ASN A 82 2.96 -7.08 -14.40
C ASN A 82 2.71 -7.22 -12.89
N GLU A 83 3.48 -6.52 -12.05
CA GLU A 83 3.32 -6.52 -10.61
C GLU A 83 2.30 -5.47 -10.22
N TRP A 84 1.28 -5.90 -9.49
CA TRP A 84 0.22 -5.08 -8.98
C TRP A 84 0.35 -4.98 -7.47
N ARG A 85 0.13 -3.77 -6.97
CA ARG A 85 0.05 -3.46 -5.55
C ARG A 85 -1.28 -2.74 -5.31
N LEU A 86 -2.07 -3.31 -4.42
CA LEU A 86 -3.33 -2.72 -3.97
C LEU A 86 -3.27 -2.62 -2.45
N SER A 87 -3.53 -1.44 -1.91
CA SER A 87 -3.75 -1.26 -0.48
C SER A 87 -5.09 -0.59 -0.24
N TYR A 88 -5.71 -0.94 0.88
CA TYR A 88 -6.94 -0.33 1.32
C TYR A 88 -6.97 -0.25 2.84
N ILE A 89 -7.73 0.71 3.33
CA ILE A 89 -8.12 0.79 4.73
C ILE A 89 -9.48 0.12 4.86
N GLN A 90 -9.68 -0.63 5.94
CA GLN A 90 -10.95 -1.27 6.28
C GLN A 90 -11.41 -0.75 7.65
N GLY A 91 -12.67 -0.33 7.72
CA GLY A 91 -13.34 0.02 8.96
C GLY A 91 -13.86 -1.20 9.72
N GLY A 92 -14.51 -0.95 10.85
CA GLY A 92 -15.03 -1.96 11.78
C GLY A 92 -14.59 -1.67 13.21
N ILE A 93 -14.33 -2.72 14.00
CA ILE A 93 -13.75 -2.59 15.34
C ILE A 93 -12.30 -2.12 15.18
N GLY A 94 -12.11 -0.80 15.15
CA GLY A 94 -10.85 -0.16 14.81
C GLY A 94 -10.55 -0.13 13.31
N THR A 95 -9.43 0.47 12.96
CA THR A 95 -9.03 0.69 11.57
C THR A 95 -7.80 -0.15 11.24
N SER A 96 -7.89 -0.93 10.15
CA SER A 96 -6.79 -1.78 9.68
C SER A 96 -6.48 -1.50 8.22
N TYR A 97 -5.19 -1.44 7.89
CA TYR A 97 -4.71 -1.35 6.53
C TYR A 97 -4.40 -2.74 6.00
N PHE A 98 -4.72 -2.97 4.74
CA PHE A 98 -4.45 -4.21 4.03
C PHE A 98 -3.56 -3.92 2.83
N LEU A 99 -2.66 -4.85 2.54
CA LEU A 99 -1.79 -4.83 1.38
C LEU A 99 -1.97 -6.13 0.62
N ILE A 100 -2.20 -6.01 -0.68
CA ILE A 100 -2.23 -7.11 -1.63
C ILE A 100 -1.17 -6.83 -2.68
N GLU A 101 -0.28 -7.80 -2.90
CA GLU A 101 0.66 -7.79 -4.01
C GLU A 101 0.53 -9.06 -4.81
N CYS A 102 0.54 -8.95 -6.13
CA CYS A 102 0.49 -10.11 -7.01
C CYS A 102 1.10 -9.78 -8.37
N THR A 103 1.40 -10.81 -9.15
CA THR A 103 1.69 -10.67 -10.57
C THR A 103 0.45 -11.04 -11.37
N ILE A 104 0.00 -10.19 -12.28
CA ILE A 104 -1.08 -10.49 -13.22
C ILE A 104 -0.49 -10.61 -14.62
N LYS A 105 -0.67 -11.76 -15.27
CA LYS A 105 -0.28 -11.99 -16.66
C LYS A 105 -1.45 -12.63 -17.40
N ASN A 106 -1.89 -11.99 -18.48
CA ASN A 106 -3.12 -12.35 -19.18
C ASN A 106 -4.27 -12.41 -18.16
N ASP A 107 -5.03 -13.51 -18.13
CA ASP A 107 -6.13 -13.70 -17.19
C ASP A 107 -5.73 -14.38 -15.87
N SER A 108 -4.44 -14.64 -15.65
CA SER A 108 -3.94 -15.42 -14.52
C SER A 108 -3.27 -14.56 -13.45
N LEU A 109 -3.46 -14.95 -12.19
CA LEU A 109 -2.86 -14.34 -11.01
C LEU A 109 -1.79 -15.26 -10.41
N TYR A 110 -0.62 -14.71 -10.12
CA TYR A 110 0.55 -15.41 -9.59
C TYR A 110 1.11 -14.66 -8.39
N ASN A 111 1.92 -15.35 -7.57
CA ASN A 111 2.67 -14.76 -6.46
C ASN A 111 1.82 -13.89 -5.51
N LEU A 112 0.58 -14.33 -5.23
CA LEU A 112 -0.31 -13.60 -4.33
C LEU A 112 0.30 -13.51 -2.94
N LYS A 113 0.39 -12.28 -2.43
CA LYS A 113 0.80 -11.97 -1.07
C LYS A 113 -0.23 -11.03 -0.47
N ILE A 114 -0.62 -11.31 0.76
CA ILE A 114 -1.59 -10.51 1.50
C ILE A 114 -0.99 -10.20 2.87
N ALA A 115 -1.04 -8.94 3.28
CA ALA A 115 -0.64 -8.50 4.62
C ALA A 115 -1.69 -7.56 5.19
N ASN A 116 -1.68 -7.40 6.52
CA ASN A 116 -2.40 -6.35 7.22
C ASN A 116 -1.43 -5.58 8.12
N SER A 117 -1.73 -4.31 8.38
CA SER A 117 -0.91 -3.41 9.20
C SER A 117 -1.77 -2.36 9.88
N LEU A 118 -1.22 -1.74 10.92
CA LEU A 118 -1.75 -0.51 11.52
C LEU A 118 -1.09 0.75 10.91
N LEU A 119 -0.09 0.58 10.05
CA LEU A 119 0.61 1.66 9.37
C LEU A 119 -0.16 2.09 8.13
N ASP A 120 -0.18 3.39 7.83
CA ASP A 120 -0.78 3.89 6.59
C ASP A 120 0.01 3.41 5.37
N LEU A 121 -0.70 2.86 4.40
CA LEU A 121 -0.15 2.22 3.20
C LEU A 121 -0.60 2.98 1.94
N ASP A 122 -0.45 4.30 1.94
CA ASP A 122 -0.98 5.19 0.89
C ASP A 122 -0.03 5.43 -0.28
N ASN A 123 1.24 5.01 -0.18
CA ASN A 123 2.23 5.22 -1.24
C ASN A 123 3.29 4.12 -1.30
N ASN A 124 3.87 3.96 -2.49
CA ASN A 124 4.85 2.89 -2.78
C ASN A 124 6.14 2.99 -1.95
N ASP A 125 6.61 4.20 -1.62
CA ASP A 125 7.85 4.41 -0.87
C ASP A 125 7.71 3.95 0.58
N SER A 126 6.64 4.39 1.25
CA SER A 126 6.30 3.99 2.63
C SER A 126 6.12 2.48 2.72
N ILE A 127 5.34 1.89 1.81
CA ILE A 127 5.10 0.44 1.78
C ILE A 127 6.42 -0.32 1.63
N SER A 128 7.24 0.05 0.64
CA SER A 128 8.53 -0.63 0.39
C SER A 128 9.48 -0.49 1.57
N LYS A 129 9.51 0.69 2.21
CA LYS A 129 10.27 0.92 3.43
C LYS A 129 9.77 0.04 4.59
N PHE A 130 8.47 -0.08 4.79
CA PHE A 130 7.90 -0.89 5.87
C PHE A 130 8.15 -2.39 5.66
N ILE A 131 8.06 -2.88 4.43
CA ILE A 131 8.45 -4.26 4.09
C ILE A 131 9.93 -4.49 4.39
N LYS A 132 10.82 -3.61 3.94
CA LYS A 132 12.28 -3.70 4.19
C LYS A 132 12.62 -3.69 5.68
N GLN A 133 11.82 -2.99 6.48
CA GLN A 133 11.97 -2.91 7.93
C GLN A 133 11.32 -4.08 8.70
N GLY A 134 10.66 -5.03 8.01
CA GLY A 134 9.93 -6.13 8.66
C GLY A 134 8.67 -5.68 9.41
N LYS A 135 8.16 -4.47 9.14
CA LYS A 135 6.94 -3.94 9.77
C LYS A 135 5.65 -4.41 9.10
N ILE A 136 5.78 -4.99 7.91
CA ILE A 136 4.70 -5.63 7.17
C ILE A 136 5.15 -7.06 6.91
N GLU A 137 4.38 -8.02 7.39
CA GLU A 137 4.61 -9.44 7.19
C GLU A 137 3.47 -10.03 6.35
N TYR A 138 3.83 -10.74 5.29
CA TYR A 138 2.83 -11.42 4.47
C TYR A 138 2.33 -12.67 5.17
N LYS A 139 1.01 -12.83 5.18
CA LYS A 139 0.37 -14.05 5.67
C LYS A 139 0.72 -15.21 4.75
N ARG A 140 0.97 -16.38 5.35
CA ARG A 140 1.01 -17.63 4.58
C ARG A 140 -0.41 -17.92 4.10
N LEU A 141 -0.57 -18.05 2.78
CA LEU A 141 -1.79 -18.60 2.20
C LEU A 141 -1.74 -20.11 2.43
N GLU A 142 -2.38 -20.59 3.50
CA GLU A 142 -2.61 -22.03 3.64
C GLU A 142 -3.54 -22.47 2.51
N LYS A 143 -3.14 -23.50 1.77
CA LYS A 143 -4.04 -24.15 0.82
C LYS A 143 -5.22 -24.68 1.63
N SER A 144 -6.41 -24.14 1.45
CA SER A 144 -7.61 -24.83 1.92
C SER A 144 -7.73 -26.09 1.06
N GLU A 145 -7.42 -27.24 1.64
CA GLU A 145 -7.89 -28.52 1.11
C GLU A 145 -9.42 -28.44 1.09
N ARG A 146 -9.99 -28.53 -0.11
CA ARG A 146 -11.44 -28.66 -0.32
C ARG A 146 -11.76 -30.13 -0.46
#